data_AF-A0A965G972-F1
#
_entry.id   AF-A0A965G972-F1
#
_cell.length_a   1.000
_cell.length_b   1.000
_cell.length_c   1.000
_cell.angle_alpha   90.00
_cell.angle_beta   90.00
_cell.angle_gamma   90.00
#
_symmetry.space_group_name_H-M   'P 1'
#
loop_
_entity.id
_entity.type
_entity.pdbx_description
1 polymer ?
#
loop_
_entity_poly.entity_id
_entity_poly.type
_entity_poly.pdbx_seq_one_letter_code
_entity_poly.pdbx_strand_id
1 'polypeptide(L)'
;MAVFSDLFPVRKRELSSAVAHYIAGVLDRESMISAVESLCESASFVPGDRVQTLRGSTAGRVVKILEDGRVVWVPRGTGTELICLPESLRKVSAV
;
A
#
# COMPACT_ATOMS: atom_id res chain seq x y z
N MET A 1 -13.72 20.05 -2.38
CA MET A 1 -12.65 19.29 -1.71
C MET A 1 -13.08 17.84 -1.60
N ALA A 2 -12.44 16.94 -2.34
CA ALA A 2 -12.70 15.51 -2.22
C ALA A 2 -11.69 14.94 -1.21
N VAL A 3 -12.18 14.28 -0.16
CA VAL A 3 -11.40 13.82 1.02
C VAL A 3 -10.27 12.83 0.66
N PHE A 4 -10.24 12.33 -0.59
CA PHE A 4 -9.26 11.34 -1.05
C PHE A 4 -8.75 11.61 -2.47
N SER A 5 -8.72 12.86 -2.95
CA SER A 5 -8.27 13.18 -4.32
C SER A 5 -6.93 12.57 -4.68
N ASP A 6 -6.04 12.47 -3.69
CA ASP A 6 -4.64 12.09 -3.86
C ASP A 6 -4.43 10.57 -3.86
N LEU A 7 -5.48 9.79 -3.54
CA LEU A 7 -5.45 8.34 -3.67
C LEU A 7 -5.64 7.91 -5.13
N PHE A 8 -4.87 6.90 -5.53
CA PHE A 8 -5.04 6.24 -6.83
C PHE A 8 -6.46 5.65 -6.98
N PRO A 9 -7.03 5.59 -8.20
CA PRO A 9 -8.42 5.15 -8.42
C PRO A 9 -8.76 3.79 -7.79
N VAL A 10 -7.84 2.82 -7.84
CA VAL A 10 -8.03 1.50 -7.21
C VAL A 10 -8.16 1.63 -5.69
N ARG A 11 -7.34 2.47 -5.05
CA ARG A 11 -7.38 2.71 -3.60
C ARG A 11 -8.64 3.45 -3.19
N LYS A 12 -9.11 4.40 -4.00
CA LYS A 12 -10.41 5.05 -3.78
C LYS A 12 -11.54 4.03 -3.73
N ARG A 13 -11.50 3.02 -4.61
CA ARG A 13 -12.49 1.94 -4.63
C ARG A 13 -12.40 1.06 -3.39
N GLU A 14 -11.20 0.66 -2.97
CA GLU A 14 -11.02 -0.17 -1.77
C GLU A 14 -11.40 0.57 -0.49
N LEU A 15 -11.01 1.84 -0.35
CA LEU A 15 -11.43 2.70 0.74
C LEU A 15 -12.95 2.85 0.78
N SER A 16 -13.57 3.16 -0.37
CA SER A 16 -15.03 3.27 -0.46
C SER A 16 -15.72 1.96 -0.08
N SER A 17 -15.13 0.82 -0.44
CA SER A 17 -15.62 -0.50 -0.03
C SER A 17 -15.54 -0.68 1.49
N ALA A 18 -14.41 -0.40 2.14
CA ALA A 18 -14.26 -0.52 3.59
C ALA A 18 -15.28 0.35 4.35
N VAL A 19 -15.46 1.59 3.90
CA VAL A 19 -16.47 2.51 4.45
C VAL A 19 -17.89 2.00 4.22
N ALA A 20 -18.21 1.48 3.03
CA ALA A 20 -19.52 0.91 2.75
C ALA A 20 -19.83 -0.31 3.63
N HIS A 21 -18.85 -1.18 3.88
CA HIS A 21 -19.02 -2.34 4.77
C HIS A 21 -19.25 -1.91 6.22
N TYR A 22 -18.62 -0.83 6.68
CA TYR A 22 -18.92 -0.25 7.99
C TYR A 22 -20.34 0.31 8.07
N ILE A 23 -20.75 1.11 7.09
CA ILE A 23 -22.11 1.68 7.04
C ILE A 23 -23.18 0.59 6.98
N ALA A 24 -22.91 -0.50 6.26
CA ALA A 24 -23.79 -1.66 6.19
C ALA A 24 -23.82 -2.51 7.48
N GLY A 25 -22.99 -2.20 8.48
CA GLY A 25 -22.89 -2.96 9.73
C GLY A 25 -22.16 -4.29 9.60
N VAL A 26 -21.44 -4.52 8.49
CA VAL A 26 -20.65 -5.74 8.25
C VAL A 26 -19.27 -5.66 8.88
N LEU A 27 -18.70 -4.45 8.93
CA LEU A 27 -17.39 -4.17 9.49
C LEU A 27 -17.55 -3.27 10.72
N ASP A 28 -16.82 -3.55 11.80
CA ASP A 28 -16.81 -2.65 12.97
C ASP A 28 -15.95 -1.41 12.69
N ARG A 29 -16.10 -0.41 13.57
CA ARG A 29 -15.43 0.89 13.41
C ARG A 29 -13.90 0.78 13.46
N GLU A 30 -13.36 -0.04 14.35
CA GLU A 30 -11.91 -0.17 14.52
C GLU A 30 -11.28 -0.86 13.31
N SER A 31 -11.92 -1.95 12.84
CA SER A 31 -11.48 -2.65 11.63
C SER A 31 -11.55 -1.76 10.38
N MET A 32 -12.60 -0.93 10.25
CA MET A 32 -12.70 0.04 9.16
C MET A 32 -11.58 1.08 9.22
N ILE A 33 -11.32 1.65 10.40
CA ILE A 33 -10.23 2.63 10.57
C ILE A 33 -8.89 2.00 10.22
N SER A 34 -8.60 0.80 10.73
CA SER A 34 -7.36 0.08 10.43
C SER A 34 -7.18 -0.17 8.92
N ALA A 35 -8.26 -0.55 8.22
CA ALA A 35 -8.21 -0.72 6.77
C ALA A 35 -7.93 0.60 6.03
N VAL A 36 -8.57 1.70 6.43
CA VAL A 36 -8.36 3.03 5.84
C VAL A 36 -6.94 3.54 6.11
N GLU A 37 -6.46 3.42 7.35
CA GLU A 37 -5.10 3.82 7.73
C GLU A 37 -4.05 3.03 6.95
N SER A 38 -4.23 1.71 6.84
CA SER A 38 -3.33 0.86 6.06
C SER A 38 -3.27 1.28 4.58
N LEU A 39 -4.42 1.57 3.96
CA LEU A 39 -4.50 2.04 2.57
C LEU A 39 -3.84 3.43 2.38
N CYS A 40 -3.88 4.29 3.40
CA CYS A 40 -3.23 5.59 3.40
C CYS A 40 -1.70 5.48 3.61
N GLU A 41 -1.24 4.65 4.54
CA GLU A 41 0.19 4.42 4.78
C GLU A 41 0.87 3.76 3.57
N SER A 42 0.19 2.80 2.94
CA SER A 42 0.65 2.11 1.73
C SER A 42 0.76 3.04 0.51
N ALA A 43 0.15 4.24 0.56
CA ALA A 43 0.23 5.26 -0.49
C ALA A 43 1.50 6.11 -0.45
N SER A 44 2.33 5.98 0.59
CA SER A 44 3.52 6.83 0.79
C SER A 44 4.81 6.36 0.11
N PHE A 45 4.75 5.30 -0.71
CA PHE A 45 5.95 4.80 -1.39
C PHE A 45 6.43 5.74 -2.51
N VAL A 46 7.74 5.98 -2.52
CA VAL A 46 8.43 6.70 -3.59
C VAL A 46 9.60 5.87 -4.14
N PRO A 47 10.01 6.08 -5.42
CA PRO A 47 11.23 5.49 -5.95
C PRO A 47 12.42 5.68 -5.01
N GLY A 48 13.17 4.61 -4.77
CA GLY A 48 14.32 4.59 -3.86
C GLY A 48 14.01 4.13 -2.43
N ASP A 49 12.73 4.08 -2.03
CA ASP A 49 12.35 3.58 -0.71
C ASP A 49 12.85 2.15 -0.48
N ARG A 50 13.44 1.92 0.70
CA ARG A 50 13.80 0.59 1.16
C ARG A 50 12.56 -0.10 1.68
N VAL A 51 12.31 -1.30 1.18
CA VAL A 51 11.11 -2.07 1.50
C VAL A 51 11.46 -3.51 1.85
N GLN A 52 10.56 -4.17 2.57
CA GLN A 52 10.64 -5.58 2.87
C GLN A 52 9.25 -6.19 2.79
N THR A 53 9.15 -7.46 2.39
CA THR A 53 7.89 -8.19 2.46
C THR A 53 7.39 -8.22 3.91
N LEU A 54 6.08 -8.27 4.11
CA LEU A 54 5.48 -8.34 5.45
C LEU A 54 6.02 -9.51 6.29
N ARG A 55 6.33 -10.65 5.64
CA ARG A 55 6.94 -11.83 6.29
C ARG A 55 8.41 -11.63 6.67
N GLY A 56 9.05 -10.52 6.29
CA GLY A 56 10.44 -10.21 6.62
C GLY A 56 11.48 -10.97 5.79
N SER A 57 11.10 -11.94 4.96
CA SER A 57 12.04 -12.81 4.25
C SER A 57 12.81 -12.13 3.12
N THR A 58 12.25 -11.07 2.54
CA THR A 58 12.78 -10.49 1.30
C THR A 58 12.77 -8.98 1.37
N ALA A 59 13.96 -8.37 1.31
CA ALA A 59 14.15 -6.93 1.29
C ALA A 59 14.54 -6.45 -0.11
N GLY A 60 14.25 -5.19 -0.41
CA GLY A 60 14.51 -4.60 -1.72
C GLY A 60 14.34 -3.09 -1.73
N ARG A 61 14.21 -2.54 -2.94
CA ARG A 61 13.94 -1.10 -3.13
C ARG A 61 12.83 -0.89 -4.14
N VAL A 62 12.01 0.13 -3.90
CA VAL A 62 11.01 0.60 -4.86
C VAL A 62 11.73 1.24 -6.05
N VAL A 63 11.31 0.86 -7.27
CA VAL A 63 11.80 1.41 -8.54
C VAL A 63 10.84 2.47 -9.05
N LYS A 64 9.54 2.16 -9.06
CA LYS A 64 8.48 3.09 -9.48
C LYS A 64 7.12 2.69 -8.95
N ILE A 65 6.18 3.63 -8.97
CA ILE A 65 4.76 3.39 -8.73
C ILE A 65 4.04 3.46 -10.07
N LEU A 66 3.23 2.45 -10.38
CA LEU A 66 2.43 2.42 -11.60
C LEU A 66 1.22 3.38 -11.48
N GLU A 67 0.62 3.75 -12.60
CA GLU A 67 -0.55 4.65 -12.64
C GLU A 67 -1.76 4.10 -11.87
N ASP A 68 -1.84 2.77 -11.70
CA ASP A 68 -2.89 2.11 -10.91
C ASP A 68 -2.56 2.01 -9.41
N GLY A 69 -1.38 2.48 -8.99
CA GLY A 69 -0.92 2.49 -7.60
C GLY A 69 -0.13 1.25 -7.18
N ARG A 70 0.04 0.24 -8.04
CA ARG A 70 0.92 -0.91 -7.75
C ARG A 70 2.39 -0.49 -7.67
N VAL A 71 3.14 -1.21 -6.86
CA VAL A 71 4.56 -0.93 -6.60
C VAL A 71 5.42 -1.84 -7.45
N VAL A 72 6.33 -1.25 -8.21
CA VAL A 72 7.45 -1.98 -8.84
C VAL A 72 8.65 -1.87 -7.93
N TRP A 73 9.22 -3.00 -7.54
CA TRP A 73 10.37 -3.07 -6.64
C TRP A 73 11.33 -4.16 -7.04
N VAL A 74 12.59 -4.03 -6.64
CA VAL A 74 13.65 -5.01 -6.93
C VAL A 74 14.11 -5.63 -5.62
N PRO A 75 13.92 -6.95 -5.41
CA PRO A 75 14.52 -7.66 -4.31
C PRO A 75 16.04 -7.62 -4.38
N ARG A 76 16.68 -7.41 -3.24
CA ARG A 76 18.14 -7.34 -3.13
C ARG A 76 18.78 -8.63 -3.66
N GLY A 77 19.73 -8.49 -4.56
CA GLY A 77 20.52 -9.61 -5.10
C GLY A 77 19.87 -10.40 -6.25
N THR A 78 18.63 -10.07 -6.65
CA THR A 78 17.96 -10.76 -7.77
C THR A 78 18.10 -10.03 -9.11
N GLY A 79 18.26 -8.70 -9.08
CA GLY A 79 18.25 -7.86 -10.29
C GLY A 79 16.94 -7.85 -11.07
N THR A 80 15.90 -8.51 -10.56
CA THR A 80 14.62 -8.70 -11.24
C THR A 80 13.57 -7.77 -10.64
N GLU A 81 12.79 -7.09 -11.48
CA GLU A 81 11.66 -6.28 -11.03
C GLU A 81 10.45 -7.17 -10.71
N LEU A 82 9.84 -6.93 -9.55
CA LEU A 82 8.58 -7.54 -9.13
C LEU A 82 7.51 -6.46 -9.00
N ILE A 83 6.27 -6.84 -9.28
CA ILE A 83 5.09 -5.97 -9.11
C ILE A 83 4.24 -6.55 -7.99
N CYS A 84 3.85 -5.71 -7.03
CA CYS A 84 2.92 -6.11 -5.98
C CYS A 84 2.00 -4.96 -5.59
N LEU A 85 0.99 -5.32 -4.79
CA LEU A 85 0.22 -4.36 -4.05
C LEU A 85 1.09 -3.72 -2.95
N PRO A 86 0.93 -2.41 -2.67
CA PRO A 86 1.73 -1.73 -1.67
C PRO A 86 1.57 -2.31 -0.27
N GLU A 87 0.40 -2.88 0.06
CA GLU A 87 0.12 -3.56 1.34
C GLU A 87 0.98 -4.81 1.54
N SER A 88 1.59 -5.36 0.48
CA SER A 88 2.49 -6.52 0.57
C SER A 88 3.89 -6.17 1.10
N LEU A 89 4.18 -4.87 1.24
CA LEU A 89 5.49 -4.34 1.61
C LEU A 89 5.39 -3.42 2.83
N ARG A 90 6.44 -3.41 3.64
CA ARG A 90 6.67 -2.41 4.68
C ARG A 90 7.91 -1.58 4.36
N LYS A 91 7.85 -0.28 4.62
CA LYS A 91 9.01 0.61 4.53
C LYS A 91 9.99 0.30 5.66
N VAL A 92 11.29 0.26 5.35
CA VAL A 92 12.34 -0.02 6.33
C VAL A 92 13.23 1.21 6.47
N SER A 93 13.14 1.89 7.61
CA SER A 93 14.05 2.98 7.97
C SER A 93 15.47 2.44 8.16
N ALA A 94 16.49 3.19 7.75
CA ALA A 94 17.86 2.90 8.11
C ALA A 94 18.01 3.07 9.63
N VAL A 95 18.36 1.98 10.33
CA VAL A 95 18.99 2.05 11.65
C VAL A 95 20.46 2.37 11.45
#